data_AF-A0A0F8A395-F1
#
_entry.id   AF-A0A0F8A395-F1
#
_cell.length_a   1.000
_cell.length_b   1.000
_cell.length_c   1.000
_cell.angle_alpha   90.00
_cell.angle_beta   90.00
_cell.angle_gamma   90.00
#
_symmetry.space_group_name_H-M   'P 1'
#
loop_
_entity.id
_entity.type
_entity.pdbx_description
1 polymer ?
#
loop_
_entity_poly.entity_id
_entity_poly.type
_entity_poly.pdbx_seq_one_letter_code
_entity_poly.pdbx_strand_id
1 'polypeptide(L)'
;MQNVILRLKQYLERCRASIFKGSSPAPAARAGSSQNKVVAHAQSPPRDDQQPGLEQGFANDNAPLERLPAEVRRQLLCLLELDDLHALVSVSPVFHEQYKLDRRFVLCTCLDNTLRDTAVDAWAVFHSGQAAFLDSRNDQAVMQLLQTWQSRSNQGSYSLLSDSLTEDEAVSLAELHTSVITPLARHYVSWALGNLASESETGQSCETPALSRTEQARLTRAFYRFQLCCNLFGGGYHETIESSTFQAVDILKMFFCIFEPWQIEEIACVYVFTKAHYDEIFREIAWDLSKDNPRLEDGHGVFDLEDACKFPVAIRQAEEVTDMFKP
;
A
#
# COMPACT_ATOMS: atom_id res chain seq x y z
N MET A 1 16.79 2.60 -27.59
CA MET A 1 16.42 3.18 -26.27
C MET A 1 14.92 3.50 -26.14
N GLN A 2 14.29 4.29 -27.04
CA GLN A 2 12.84 4.60 -26.95
C GLN A 2 11.91 3.36 -26.97
N ASN A 3 12.27 2.31 -27.71
CA ASN A 3 11.50 1.05 -27.75
C ASN A 3 11.55 0.26 -26.42
N VAL A 4 12.69 0.30 -25.72
CA VAL A 4 12.87 -0.36 -24.41
C VAL A 4 12.06 0.36 -23.35
N ILE A 5 12.09 1.70 -23.33
CA ILE A 5 11.27 2.53 -22.43
C ILE A 5 9.77 2.31 -22.69
N LEU A 6 9.36 2.21 -23.95
CA LEU A 6 7.95 1.95 -24.30
C LEU A 6 7.48 0.56 -23.83
N ARG A 7 8.33 -0.46 -23.96
CA ARG A 7 8.03 -1.82 -23.48
C ARG A 7 8.06 -1.94 -21.97
N LEU A 8 9.01 -1.27 -21.29
CA LEU A 8 9.04 -1.19 -19.83
C LEU A 8 7.78 -0.47 -19.30
N LYS A 9 7.34 0.61 -19.95
CA LYS A 9 6.07 1.27 -19.63
C LYS A 9 4.87 0.35 -19.85
N GLN A 10 4.80 -0.37 -20.97
CA GLN A 10 3.71 -1.32 -21.24
C GLN A 10 3.70 -2.49 -20.24
N TYR A 11 4.87 -2.95 -19.82
CA TYR A 11 5.01 -3.97 -18.81
C TYR A 11 4.55 -3.48 -17.44
N LEU A 12 5.02 -2.30 -17.00
CA LEU A 12 4.58 -1.67 -15.77
C LEU A 12 3.07 -1.40 -15.75
N GLU A 13 2.48 -1.01 -16.89
CA GLU A 13 1.02 -0.85 -17.02
C GLU A 13 0.27 -2.20 -16.99
N ARG A 14 0.87 -3.29 -17.49
CA ARG A 14 0.31 -4.65 -17.35
C ARG A 14 0.41 -5.15 -15.91
N CYS A 15 1.53 -4.91 -15.22
CA CYS A 15 1.69 -5.21 -13.81
C CYS A 15 0.70 -4.40 -12.98
N ARG A 16 0.55 -3.10 -13.24
CA ARG A 16 -0.49 -2.25 -12.65
C ARG A 16 -1.87 -2.84 -12.90
N ALA A 17 -2.20 -3.23 -14.13
CA ALA A 17 -3.49 -3.84 -14.46
C ALA A 17 -3.71 -5.22 -13.80
N SER A 18 -2.66 -6.01 -13.58
CA SER A 18 -2.70 -7.29 -12.87
C SER A 18 -2.93 -7.08 -11.36
N ILE A 19 -2.25 -6.09 -10.79
CA ILE A 19 -2.39 -5.62 -9.40
C ILE A 19 -3.83 -5.13 -9.13
N PHE A 20 -4.47 -4.46 -10.10
CA PHE A 20 -5.87 -3.99 -10.00
C PHE A 20 -6.94 -5.06 -10.37
N LYS A 21 -6.55 -6.20 -10.95
CA LYS A 21 -7.48 -7.29 -11.33
C LYS A 21 -7.59 -8.41 -10.30
N GLY A 22 -6.99 -8.24 -9.12
CA GLY A 22 -7.25 -9.10 -7.98
C GLY A 22 -8.73 -9.05 -7.57
N SER A 23 -9.50 -10.02 -8.08
CA SER A 23 -10.86 -10.41 -7.69
C SER A 23 -12.02 -9.62 -8.33
N SER A 24 -12.45 -10.07 -9.51
CA SER A 24 -13.87 -10.04 -9.88
C SER A 24 -14.25 -11.35 -10.59
N PRO A 25 -15.20 -12.15 -10.06
CA PRO A 25 -15.69 -13.33 -10.75
C PRO A 25 -16.61 -12.90 -11.90
N ALA A 26 -16.36 -13.44 -13.10
CA ALA A 26 -17.19 -13.21 -14.27
C ALA A 26 -18.64 -13.71 -14.05
N PRO A 27 -19.66 -13.04 -14.62
CA PRO A 27 -21.05 -13.36 -14.37
C PRO A 27 -21.49 -14.59 -15.18
N ALA A 28 -22.03 -15.59 -14.50
CA ALA A 28 -22.68 -16.72 -15.13
C ALA A 28 -23.97 -16.27 -15.85
N ALA A 29 -24.12 -16.76 -17.07
CA ALA A 29 -25.18 -16.44 -18.01
C ALA A 29 -26.59 -16.88 -17.54
N ARG A 30 -27.58 -16.08 -17.92
CA ARG A 30 -29.03 -16.33 -17.85
C ARG A 30 -29.47 -17.50 -18.74
N ALA A 31 -30.40 -18.30 -18.22
CA ALA A 31 -31.55 -18.91 -18.90
C ALA A 31 -32.51 -19.42 -17.79
N GLY A 32 -33.84 -19.32 -17.80
CA GLY A 32 -34.84 -18.78 -18.70
C GLY A 32 -36.24 -19.11 -18.13
N SER A 33 -37.15 -18.14 -18.22
CA SER A 33 -38.63 -18.17 -18.26
C SER A 33 -39.48 -19.18 -17.45
N SER A 34 -40.49 -18.63 -16.77
CA SER A 34 -41.96 -18.85 -16.98
C SER A 34 -42.70 -18.80 -15.63
N GLN A 35 -43.94 -18.38 -15.45
CA GLN A 35 -44.98 -17.68 -16.20
C GLN A 35 -46.04 -17.27 -15.15
N ASN A 36 -46.84 -16.25 -15.48
CA ASN A 36 -47.95 -15.71 -14.70
C ASN A 36 -48.99 -16.74 -14.24
N LYS A 37 -49.66 -16.47 -13.10
CA LYS A 37 -51.10 -16.73 -12.98
C LYS A 37 -51.80 -15.69 -12.11
N VAL A 38 -52.63 -14.90 -12.78
CA VAL A 38 -53.65 -13.98 -12.26
C VAL A 38 -54.98 -14.75 -12.16
N VAL A 39 -55.70 -14.66 -11.04
CA VAL A 39 -57.18 -14.79 -10.91
C VAL A 39 -57.59 -14.02 -9.64
N ALA A 40 -58.17 -12.81 -9.77
CA ALA A 40 -59.60 -12.46 -9.64
C ALA A 40 -60.22 -12.74 -8.24
N HIS A 41 -60.58 -11.75 -7.42
CA HIS A 41 -61.71 -10.78 -7.46
C HIS A 41 -62.81 -11.18 -6.45
N ALA A 42 -63.01 -10.37 -5.41
CA ALA A 42 -64.30 -10.24 -4.72
C ALA A 42 -64.35 -8.88 -3.99
N GLN A 43 -65.38 -8.10 -4.30
CA GLN A 43 -65.66 -6.75 -3.80
C GLN A 43 -66.55 -6.77 -2.54
N SER A 44 -66.20 -5.90 -1.57
CA SER A 44 -67.06 -4.97 -0.78
C SER A 44 -68.17 -5.52 0.16
N PRO A 45 -68.59 -4.84 1.26
CA PRO A 45 -68.88 -3.40 1.37
C PRO A 45 -68.47 -2.71 2.73
N PRO A 46 -68.79 -1.40 2.93
CA PRO A 46 -68.04 -0.50 3.82
C PRO A 46 -68.65 -0.35 5.21
N ARG A 47 -67.85 0.13 6.16
CA ARG A 47 -68.36 0.84 7.36
C ARG A 47 -67.45 2.02 7.66
N ASP A 48 -68.05 3.20 7.51
CA ASP A 48 -67.63 4.43 8.17
C ASP A 48 -67.67 4.21 9.69
N ASP A 49 -66.60 4.61 10.38
CA ASP A 49 -66.70 5.26 11.68
C ASP A 49 -65.42 6.07 11.92
N GLN A 50 -65.61 7.38 12.04
CA GLN A 50 -64.58 8.35 12.43
C GLN A 50 -64.21 8.17 13.90
N GLN A 51 -62.91 8.11 14.20
CA GLN A 51 -62.37 8.75 15.39
C GLN A 51 -60.90 9.19 15.19
N PRO A 52 -60.53 10.41 15.64
CA PRO A 52 -59.23 11.01 15.36
C PRO A 52 -58.21 10.51 16.38
N GLY A 53 -57.45 9.48 16.00
CA GLY A 53 -56.30 9.00 16.74
C GLY A 53 -55.02 9.71 16.29
N LEU A 54 -54.23 10.14 17.25
CA LEU A 54 -52.94 10.81 17.12
C LEU A 54 -51.88 9.93 16.42
N GLU A 55 -52.03 9.70 15.12
CA GLU A 55 -50.96 9.16 14.29
C GLU A 55 -50.34 10.32 13.51
N GLN A 56 -49.68 11.21 14.25
CA GLN A 56 -48.63 12.03 13.66
C GLN A 56 -47.58 11.06 13.15
N GLY A 57 -47.54 10.93 11.82
CA GLY A 57 -46.65 10.02 11.14
C GLY A 57 -45.23 10.15 11.66
N PHE A 58 -44.68 9.01 12.10
CA PHE A 58 -43.30 8.71 11.78
C PHE A 58 -43.23 8.56 10.26
N ALA A 59 -43.34 9.69 9.56
CA ALA A 59 -42.89 9.79 8.19
C ALA A 59 -41.46 9.28 8.23
N ASN A 60 -41.24 8.27 7.39
CA ASN A 60 -40.06 7.47 7.25
C ASN A 60 -38.89 8.36 6.77
N ASP A 61 -38.41 9.22 7.64
CA ASP A 61 -37.30 10.13 7.40
C ASP A 61 -36.02 9.36 7.67
N ASN A 62 -35.62 8.55 6.69
CA ASN A 62 -34.20 8.29 6.45
C ASN A 62 -33.55 9.66 6.22
N ALA A 63 -33.20 10.38 7.28
CA ALA A 63 -32.50 11.65 7.18
C ALA A 63 -31.14 11.35 6.52
N PRO A 64 -30.90 11.81 5.28
CA PRO A 64 -29.64 11.53 4.60
C PRO A 64 -28.49 12.15 5.41
N LEU A 65 -27.35 11.46 5.46
CA LEU A 65 -26.15 11.87 6.22
C LEU A 65 -25.71 13.31 5.87
N GLU A 66 -26.05 13.76 4.67
CA GLU A 66 -25.80 15.10 4.15
C GLU A 66 -26.56 16.21 4.89
N ARG A 67 -27.67 15.91 5.58
CA ARG A 67 -28.44 16.88 6.37
C ARG A 67 -27.87 17.10 7.77
N LEU A 68 -26.84 16.35 8.17
CA LEU A 68 -26.18 16.56 9.44
C LEU A 68 -25.47 17.92 9.48
N PRO A 69 -25.39 18.56 10.67
CA PRO A 69 -24.59 19.77 10.86
C PRO A 69 -23.15 19.60 10.36
N ALA A 70 -22.55 20.67 9.86
CA ALA A 70 -21.21 20.64 9.26
C ALA A 70 -20.15 20.07 10.22
N GLU A 71 -20.29 20.35 11.51
CA GLU A 71 -19.44 19.88 12.59
C GLU A 71 -19.53 18.35 12.73
N VAL A 72 -20.75 17.79 12.66
CA VAL A 72 -20.96 16.35 12.73
C VAL A 72 -20.42 15.66 11.48
N ARG A 73 -20.64 16.24 10.29
CA ARG A 73 -20.07 15.72 9.04
C ARG A 73 -18.54 15.73 9.06
N ARG A 74 -17.92 16.80 9.59
CA ARG A 74 -16.47 16.88 9.78
C ARG A 74 -15.97 15.81 10.74
N GLN A 75 -16.64 15.61 11.87
CA GLN A 75 -16.26 14.55 12.82
C GLN A 75 -16.37 13.16 12.20
N LEU A 76 -17.44 12.89 11.44
CA LEU A 76 -17.60 11.63 10.70
C LEU A 76 -16.43 11.39 9.75
N LEU A 77 -16.05 12.41 8.95
CA LEU A 77 -14.89 12.31 8.07
C LEU A 77 -13.60 11.96 8.82
N CYS A 78 -13.41 12.51 10.02
CA CYS A 78 -12.21 12.29 10.84
C CYS A 78 -12.15 10.90 11.51
N LEU A 79 -13.26 10.14 11.52
CA LEU A 79 -13.30 8.78 12.06
C LEU A 79 -12.96 7.70 11.02
N LEU A 80 -12.88 8.09 9.75
CA LEU A 80 -12.67 7.16 8.63
C LEU A 80 -11.19 6.79 8.47
N GLU A 81 -10.97 5.61 7.89
CA GLU A 81 -9.70 5.24 7.25
C GLU A 81 -9.68 5.78 5.81
N LEU A 82 -8.52 5.75 5.15
CA LEU A 82 -8.32 6.38 3.83
C LEU A 82 -9.27 5.87 2.74
N ASP A 83 -9.50 4.55 2.70
CA ASP A 83 -10.36 3.92 1.68
C ASP A 83 -11.81 4.39 1.84
N ASP A 84 -12.31 4.45 3.07
CA ASP A 84 -13.66 4.90 3.39
C ASP A 84 -13.83 6.41 3.16
N LEU A 85 -12.81 7.21 3.48
CA LEU A 85 -12.77 8.63 3.18
C LEU A 85 -12.91 8.86 1.66
N HIS A 86 -12.09 8.16 0.87
CA HIS A 86 -12.14 8.26 -0.59
C HIS A 86 -13.51 7.85 -1.13
N ALA A 87 -14.09 6.73 -0.65
CA ALA A 87 -15.40 6.28 -1.05
C ALA A 87 -16.52 7.29 -0.72
N LEU A 88 -16.52 7.85 0.50
CA LEU A 88 -17.57 8.80 0.91
C LEU A 88 -17.48 10.12 0.13
N VAL A 89 -16.27 10.65 -0.02
CA VAL A 89 -16.01 11.91 -0.74
C VAL A 89 -16.30 11.78 -2.23
N SER A 90 -16.07 10.60 -2.82
CA SER A 90 -16.36 10.36 -4.24
C SER A 90 -17.85 10.17 -4.53
N VAL A 91 -18.63 9.67 -3.57
CA VAL A 91 -20.07 9.40 -3.75
C VAL A 91 -20.95 10.59 -3.35
N SER A 92 -20.55 11.42 -2.38
CA SER A 92 -21.38 12.51 -1.87
C SER A 92 -20.74 13.90 -2.09
N PRO A 93 -21.33 14.76 -2.95
CA PRO A 93 -20.84 16.12 -3.18
C PRO A 93 -20.80 16.98 -1.90
N VAL A 94 -21.72 16.73 -0.97
CA VAL A 94 -21.80 17.47 0.31
C VAL A 94 -20.61 17.13 1.21
N PHE A 95 -20.19 15.86 1.25
CA PHE A 95 -18.99 15.45 1.95
C PHE A 95 -17.72 15.87 1.20
N HIS A 96 -17.73 15.92 -0.13
CA HIS A 96 -16.62 16.46 -0.91
C HIS A 96 -16.34 17.94 -0.61
N GLU A 97 -17.37 18.78 -0.60
CA GLU A 97 -17.19 20.19 -0.24
C GLU A 97 -16.77 20.35 1.23
N GLN A 98 -17.30 19.54 2.15
CA GLN A 98 -16.86 19.53 3.55
C GLN A 98 -15.40 19.12 3.70
N TYR A 99 -14.97 18.11 2.96
CA TYR A 99 -13.58 17.63 2.94
C TYR A 99 -12.64 18.74 2.46
N LYS A 100 -12.98 19.46 1.40
CA LYS A 100 -12.16 20.58 0.89
C LYS A 100 -11.94 21.70 1.88
N LEU A 101 -12.92 22.00 2.73
CA LEU A 101 -12.83 23.11 3.69
C LEU A 101 -11.72 22.91 4.74
N ASP A 102 -11.40 21.66 5.07
CA ASP A 102 -10.39 21.34 6.09
C ASP A 102 -9.59 20.09 5.70
N ARG A 103 -9.16 20.08 4.43
CA ARG A 103 -8.61 18.90 3.76
C ARG A 103 -7.40 18.35 4.47
N ARG A 104 -6.44 19.21 4.82
CA ARG A 104 -5.23 18.81 5.56
C ARG A 104 -5.58 18.12 6.89
N PHE A 105 -6.45 18.70 7.70
CA PHE A 105 -6.81 18.13 9.00
C PHE A 105 -7.49 16.78 8.84
N VAL A 106 -8.51 16.70 7.98
CA VAL A 106 -9.25 15.46 7.74
C VAL A 106 -8.32 14.37 7.21
N LEU A 107 -7.50 14.70 6.22
CA LEU A 107 -6.59 13.75 5.58
C LEU A 107 -5.51 13.24 6.54
N CYS A 108 -4.84 14.12 7.30
CA CYS A 108 -3.87 13.71 8.30
C CYS A 108 -4.50 12.82 9.39
N THR A 109 -5.73 13.13 9.81
CA THR A 109 -6.45 12.30 10.80
C THR A 109 -6.79 10.92 10.23
N CYS A 110 -7.27 10.85 8.97
CA CYS A 110 -7.53 9.58 8.31
C CYS A 110 -6.26 8.76 8.05
N LEU A 111 -5.15 9.42 7.73
CA LEU A 111 -3.83 8.80 7.64
C LEU A 111 -3.40 8.20 8.98
N ASP A 112 -3.54 8.94 10.08
CA ASP A 112 -3.25 8.43 11.43
C ASP A 112 -4.13 7.22 11.78
N ASN A 113 -5.43 7.25 11.44
CA ASN A 113 -6.35 6.12 11.65
C ASN A 113 -5.97 4.88 10.84
N THR A 114 -5.48 5.09 9.61
CA THR A 114 -5.09 4.02 8.67
C THR A 114 -3.75 3.42 9.05
N LEU A 115 -2.75 4.26 9.30
CA LEU A 115 -1.35 3.86 9.49
C LEU A 115 -1.05 3.46 10.94
N ARG A 116 -1.71 4.08 11.93
CA ARG A 116 -1.59 3.76 13.35
C ARG A 116 -0.11 3.72 13.79
N ASP A 117 0.38 2.56 14.21
CA ASP A 117 1.75 2.35 14.67
C ASP A 117 2.80 2.46 13.54
N THR A 118 2.37 2.41 12.28
CA THR A 118 3.26 2.54 11.10
C THR A 118 3.40 3.98 10.59
N ALA A 119 2.72 4.95 11.21
CA ALA A 119 2.74 6.34 10.76
C ALA A 119 4.16 6.96 10.75
N VAL A 120 5.00 6.62 11.74
CA VAL A 120 6.40 7.09 11.81
C VAL A 120 7.24 6.52 10.67
N ASP A 121 7.04 5.24 10.34
CA ASP A 121 7.73 4.57 9.24
C ASP A 121 7.29 5.16 7.90
N ALA A 122 5.99 5.41 7.73
CA ALA A 122 5.44 6.06 6.54
C ALA A 122 6.01 7.48 6.34
N TRP A 123 6.10 8.27 7.42
CA TRP A 123 6.72 9.59 7.40
C TRP A 123 8.18 9.53 6.95
N ALA A 124 8.98 8.63 7.52
CA ALA A 124 10.39 8.52 7.17
C ALA A 124 10.60 8.10 5.71
N VAL A 125 9.77 7.18 5.21
CA VAL A 125 9.80 6.79 3.80
C VAL A 125 9.45 7.96 2.90
N PHE A 126 8.41 8.72 3.24
CA PHE A 126 8.01 9.88 2.47
C PHE A 126 9.13 10.92 2.37
N HIS A 127 9.73 11.30 3.49
CA HIS A 127 10.80 12.31 3.49
C HIS A 127 12.09 11.81 2.82
N SER A 128 12.49 10.56 3.06
CA SER A 128 13.66 9.98 2.38
C SER A 128 13.46 9.77 0.89
N GLY A 129 12.21 9.65 0.44
CA GLY A 129 11.86 9.49 -0.98
C GLY A 129 11.73 10.80 -1.75
N GLN A 130 11.81 11.96 -1.09
CA GLN A 130 11.75 13.25 -1.76
C GLN A 130 12.99 13.46 -2.63
N ALA A 131 12.80 14.01 -3.84
CA ALA A 131 13.90 14.31 -4.77
C ALA A 131 14.99 15.17 -4.10
N ALA A 132 14.60 16.18 -3.33
CA ALA A 132 15.54 17.02 -2.59
C ALA A 132 16.44 16.23 -1.62
N PHE A 133 15.90 15.21 -0.95
CA PHE A 133 16.68 14.34 -0.09
C PHE A 133 17.60 13.43 -0.90
N LEU A 134 17.08 12.80 -1.95
CA LEU A 134 17.84 11.89 -2.80
C LEU A 134 19.02 12.60 -3.50
N ASP A 135 18.82 13.83 -3.96
CA ASP A 135 19.83 14.64 -4.64
C ASP A 135 20.93 15.15 -3.69
N SER A 136 20.61 15.32 -2.40
CA SER A 136 21.54 15.82 -1.38
C SER A 136 22.03 14.73 -0.42
N ARG A 137 21.72 13.47 -0.73
CA ARG A 137 21.93 12.32 0.15
C ARG A 137 23.41 12.11 0.44
N ASN A 138 23.74 12.16 1.73
CA ASN A 138 25.08 11.90 2.26
C ASN A 138 24.96 11.28 3.67
N ASP A 139 26.07 10.77 4.19
CA ASP A 139 26.14 10.11 5.51
C ASP A 139 25.51 10.93 6.63
N GLN A 140 25.73 12.25 6.65
CA GLN A 140 25.18 13.12 7.68
C GLN A 140 23.67 13.26 7.55
N ALA A 141 23.16 13.46 6.33
CA ALA A 141 21.72 13.55 6.07
C ALA A 141 20.99 12.24 6.42
N VAL A 142 21.59 11.10 6.07
CA VAL A 142 21.08 9.76 6.44
C VAL A 142 21.03 9.60 7.96
N MET A 143 22.12 9.91 8.66
CA MET A 143 22.18 9.82 10.13
C MET A 143 21.17 10.75 10.82
N GLN A 144 21.00 11.98 10.33
CA GLN A 144 20.02 12.92 10.88
C GLN A 144 18.58 12.41 10.71
N LEU A 145 18.25 11.85 9.55
CA LEU A 145 16.93 11.27 9.32
C LEU A 145 16.70 10.07 10.24
N LEU A 146 17.67 9.15 10.34
CA LEU A 146 17.57 7.96 11.20
C LEU A 146 17.40 8.33 12.68
N GLN A 147 18.17 9.30 13.17
CA GLN A 147 18.02 9.81 14.54
C GLN A 147 16.64 10.41 14.77
N THR A 148 16.14 11.20 13.81
CA THR A 148 14.81 11.81 13.91
C THR A 148 13.71 10.75 13.93
N TRP A 149 13.76 9.80 13.00
CA TRP A 149 12.83 8.68 12.92
C TRP A 149 12.87 7.84 14.21
N GLN A 150 14.05 7.46 14.71
CA GLN A 150 14.19 6.68 15.94
C GLN A 150 13.67 7.43 17.18
N SER A 151 13.97 8.74 17.27
CA SER A 151 13.49 9.57 18.37
C SER A 151 11.96 9.62 18.43
N ARG A 152 11.30 9.66 17.26
CA ARG A 152 9.84 9.69 17.12
C ARG A 152 9.22 8.32 17.39
N SER A 153 9.83 7.25 16.89
CA SER A 153 9.41 5.86 17.16
C SER A 153 9.40 5.53 18.66
N ASN A 154 10.37 6.05 19.41
CA ASN A 154 10.48 5.83 20.85
C ASN A 154 9.48 6.64 21.70
N GLN A 155 8.80 7.64 21.13
CA GLN A 155 7.85 8.50 21.87
C GLN A 155 6.47 7.85 22.06
N GLY A 156 6.21 6.67 21.48
CA GLY A 156 5.01 5.86 21.73
C GLY A 156 3.70 6.39 21.14
N SER A 157 3.63 7.67 20.77
CA SER A 157 2.47 8.29 20.12
C SER A 157 2.93 9.35 19.11
N TYR A 158 3.06 8.94 17.85
CA TYR A 158 3.31 9.85 16.74
C TYR A 158 2.00 10.12 16.00
N SER A 159 1.79 11.37 15.61
CA SER A 159 0.63 11.80 14.84
C SER A 159 1.10 12.69 13.69
N LEU A 160 0.69 12.35 12.48
CA LEU A 160 0.95 13.12 11.26
C LEU A 160 0.25 14.47 11.30
N LEU A 161 -0.87 14.58 12.02
CA LEU A 161 -1.56 15.85 12.21
C LEU A 161 -0.76 16.84 13.07
N SER A 162 -0.04 16.31 14.07
CA SER A 162 0.80 17.10 14.98
C SER A 162 2.14 17.48 14.34
N ASP A 163 2.54 16.77 13.29
CA ASP A 163 3.72 17.10 12.50
C ASP A 163 3.44 18.27 11.54
N SER A 164 4.50 18.91 11.07
CA SER A 164 4.40 20.06 10.16
C SER A 164 4.12 19.66 8.69
N LEU A 165 3.36 18.58 8.47
CA LEU A 165 2.99 18.15 7.12
C LEU A 165 2.05 19.18 6.48
N THR A 166 2.44 19.65 5.30
CA THR A 166 1.60 20.45 4.42
C THR A 166 0.47 19.59 3.81
N GLU A 167 -0.54 20.24 3.23
CA GLU A 167 -1.62 19.51 2.56
C GLU A 167 -1.10 18.65 1.41
N ASP A 168 -0.22 19.20 0.57
CA ASP A 168 0.34 18.49 -0.59
C ASP A 168 1.19 17.29 -0.17
N GLU A 169 1.93 17.40 0.95
CA GLU A 169 2.66 16.28 1.52
C GLU A 169 1.73 15.20 2.06
N ALA A 170 0.64 15.57 2.74
CA ALA A 170 -0.35 14.61 3.21
C ALA A 170 -1.03 13.87 2.05
N VAL A 171 -1.33 14.57 0.95
CA VAL A 171 -1.85 13.97 -0.29
C VAL A 171 -0.82 13.01 -0.87
N SER A 172 0.44 13.43 -1.00
CA SER A 172 1.50 12.59 -1.56
C SER A 172 1.78 11.35 -0.71
N LEU A 173 1.69 11.47 0.63
CA LEU A 173 1.82 10.33 1.54
C LEU A 173 0.64 9.35 1.40
N ALA A 174 -0.58 9.86 1.27
CA ALA A 174 -1.76 9.03 1.01
C ALA A 174 -1.67 8.33 -0.35
N GLU A 175 -1.17 9.01 -1.38
CA GLU A 175 -0.90 8.42 -2.69
C GLU A 175 0.16 7.33 -2.61
N LEU A 176 1.27 7.55 -1.91
CA LEU A 176 2.30 6.53 -1.66
C LEU A 176 1.70 5.29 -0.99
N HIS A 177 0.92 5.47 0.07
CA HIS A 177 0.31 4.36 0.79
C HIS A 177 -0.67 3.58 -0.11
N THR A 178 -1.60 4.27 -0.76
CA THR A 178 -2.68 3.66 -1.54
C THR A 178 -2.21 3.08 -2.88
N SER A 179 -1.22 3.72 -3.53
CA SER A 179 -0.78 3.35 -4.88
C SER A 179 0.44 2.43 -4.91
N VAL A 180 1.25 2.42 -3.84
CA VAL A 180 2.50 1.63 -3.80
C VAL A 180 2.43 0.57 -2.69
N ILE A 181 2.29 1.00 -1.43
CA ILE A 181 2.43 0.11 -0.28
C ILE A 181 1.30 -0.92 -0.22
N THR A 182 0.05 -0.47 -0.25
CA THR A 182 -1.11 -1.35 -0.12
C THR A 182 -1.21 -2.38 -1.26
N PRO A 183 -1.01 -2.00 -2.54
CA PRO A 183 -1.03 -2.98 -3.62
C PRO A 183 0.12 -3.99 -3.56
N LEU A 184 1.34 -3.56 -3.20
CA LEU A 184 2.47 -4.47 -3.00
C LEU A 184 2.23 -5.44 -1.83
N ALA A 185 1.66 -4.96 -0.74
CA ALA A 185 1.31 -5.80 0.41
C ALA A 185 0.27 -6.86 0.04
N ARG A 186 -0.79 -6.51 -0.70
CA ARG A 186 -1.76 -7.49 -1.20
C ARG A 186 -1.09 -8.53 -2.11
N HIS A 187 -0.16 -8.09 -2.95
CA HIS A 187 0.54 -8.99 -3.85
C HIS A 187 1.47 -9.96 -3.11
N TYR A 188 2.21 -9.47 -2.11
CA TYR A 188 3.00 -10.29 -1.22
C TYR A 188 2.16 -11.38 -0.55
N VAL A 189 0.98 -11.04 -0.02
CA VAL A 189 0.08 -12.01 0.63
C VAL A 189 -0.33 -13.11 -0.33
N SER A 190 -0.75 -12.73 -1.54
CA SER A 190 -1.12 -13.71 -2.57
C SER A 190 0.05 -14.61 -2.96
N TRP A 191 1.25 -14.05 -3.09
CA TRP A 191 2.46 -14.79 -3.42
C TRP A 191 2.87 -15.75 -2.30
N ALA A 192 2.92 -15.27 -1.06
CA ALA A 192 3.30 -16.05 0.10
C ALA A 192 2.32 -17.22 0.33
N LEU A 193 1.01 -16.97 0.27
CA LEU A 193 -0.01 -18.02 0.41
C LEU A 193 0.02 -19.01 -0.75
N GLY A 194 0.32 -18.56 -1.98
CA GLY A 194 0.51 -19.44 -3.13
C GLY A 194 1.67 -20.41 -2.95
N ASN A 195 2.81 -19.92 -2.43
CA ASN A 195 3.97 -20.76 -2.13
C ASN A 195 3.66 -21.76 -1.01
N LEU A 196 3.02 -21.31 0.07
CA LEU A 196 2.61 -22.20 1.17
C LEU A 196 1.65 -23.31 0.72
N ALA A 197 0.68 -22.97 -0.13
CA ALA A 197 -0.25 -23.95 -0.70
C ALA A 197 0.44 -24.97 -1.61
N SER A 198 1.48 -24.54 -2.35
CA SER A 198 2.27 -25.44 -3.20
C SER A 198 3.13 -26.44 -2.41
N GLU A 199 3.48 -26.10 -1.17
CA GLU A 199 4.21 -26.99 -0.25
C GLU A 199 3.29 -27.98 0.48
N SER A 200 2.00 -27.67 0.61
CA SER A 200 1.00 -28.59 1.18
C SER A 200 0.41 -29.50 0.08
N GLU A 201 0.71 -30.80 0.09
CA GLU A 201 0.20 -31.78 -0.90
C GLU A 201 -1.35 -31.92 -0.94
N THR A 202 -2.06 -31.30 0.00
CA THR A 202 -3.52 -31.27 0.03
C THR A 202 -4.03 -30.09 -0.81
N GLY A 203 -4.40 -30.36 -2.06
CA GLY A 203 -5.00 -29.43 -3.03
C GLY A 203 -6.39 -28.89 -2.64
N GLN A 204 -6.57 -28.44 -1.40
CA GLN A 204 -7.75 -27.70 -0.98
C GLN A 204 -7.60 -26.25 -1.44
N SER A 205 -8.56 -25.79 -2.26
CA SER A 205 -8.69 -24.38 -2.60
C SER A 205 -9.02 -23.61 -1.33
N CYS A 206 -7.99 -23.18 -0.61
CA CYS A 206 -8.14 -22.40 0.59
C CYS A 206 -8.56 -21.00 0.14
N GLU A 207 -9.79 -20.60 0.49
CA GLU A 207 -10.17 -19.19 0.47
C GLU A 207 -9.08 -18.43 1.21
N THR A 208 -8.42 -17.49 0.52
CA THR A 208 -7.33 -16.68 1.07
C THR A 208 -7.77 -16.09 2.42
N PRO A 209 -7.26 -16.60 3.56
CA PRO A 209 -7.73 -16.11 4.84
C PRO A 209 -7.37 -14.63 4.94
N ALA A 210 -8.34 -13.80 5.32
CA ALA A 210 -8.09 -12.38 5.54
C ALA A 210 -7.06 -12.24 6.65
N LEU A 211 -5.97 -11.51 6.37
CA LEU A 211 -4.94 -11.22 7.37
C LEU A 211 -5.59 -10.59 8.61
N SER A 212 -5.11 -10.98 9.79
CA SER A 212 -5.43 -10.27 11.01
C SER A 212 -4.88 -8.83 10.94
N ARG A 213 -5.47 -7.91 11.72
CA ARG A 213 -5.00 -6.52 11.81
C ARG A 213 -3.52 -6.45 12.19
N THR A 214 -3.06 -7.34 13.07
CA THR A 214 -1.66 -7.40 13.49
C THR A 214 -0.74 -7.83 12.34
N GLU A 215 -1.13 -8.82 11.54
CA GLU A 215 -0.35 -9.26 10.37
C GLU A 215 -0.29 -8.18 9.29
N GLN A 216 -1.42 -7.50 9.04
CA GLN A 216 -1.46 -6.38 8.10
C GLN A 216 -0.54 -5.24 8.55
N ALA A 217 -0.54 -4.90 9.84
CA ALA A 217 0.35 -3.89 10.40
C ALA A 217 1.84 -4.31 10.28
N ARG A 218 2.18 -5.56 10.63
CA ARG A 218 3.54 -6.11 10.48
C ARG A 218 4.02 -6.04 9.03
N LEU A 219 3.18 -6.44 8.09
CA LEU A 219 3.52 -6.41 6.66
C LEU A 219 3.69 -4.98 6.15
N THR A 220 2.76 -4.09 6.49
CA THR A 220 2.81 -2.67 6.10
C THR A 220 4.09 -2.02 6.63
N ARG A 221 4.42 -2.29 7.90
CA ARG A 221 5.66 -1.84 8.53
C ARG A 221 6.91 -2.38 7.83
N ALA A 222 6.92 -3.66 7.48
CA ALA A 222 8.02 -4.28 6.76
C ALA A 222 8.25 -3.60 5.40
N PHE A 223 7.19 -3.32 4.65
CA PHE A 223 7.28 -2.60 3.38
C PHE A 223 7.84 -1.18 3.55
N TYR A 224 7.36 -0.43 4.54
CA TYR A 224 7.93 0.90 4.80
C TYR A 224 9.41 0.83 5.19
N ARG A 225 9.79 -0.07 6.10
CA ARG A 225 11.19 -0.18 6.53
C ARG A 225 12.11 -0.66 5.41
N PHE A 226 11.64 -1.58 4.57
CA PHE A 226 12.34 -1.98 3.35
C PHE A 226 12.54 -0.79 2.41
N GLN A 227 11.47 -0.05 2.10
CA GLN A 227 11.56 1.13 1.23
C GLN A 227 12.45 2.22 1.83
N LEU A 228 12.40 2.44 3.15
CA LEU A 228 13.28 3.38 3.85
C LEU A 228 14.75 2.98 3.63
N CYS A 229 15.07 1.69 3.80
CA CYS A 229 16.41 1.18 3.55
C CYS A 229 16.84 1.41 2.09
N CYS A 230 15.95 1.18 1.12
CA CYS A 230 16.20 1.49 -0.29
C CYS A 230 16.44 2.99 -0.53
N ASN A 231 15.67 3.88 0.08
CA ASN A 231 15.84 5.33 -0.09
C ASN A 231 17.16 5.81 0.51
N LEU A 232 17.55 5.28 1.67
CA LEU A 232 18.76 5.67 2.38
C LEU A 232 20.04 5.13 1.74
N PHE A 233 20.01 3.88 1.26
CA PHE A 233 21.24 3.17 0.87
C PHE A 233 21.22 2.64 -0.57
N GLY A 234 20.09 2.69 -1.28
CA GLY A 234 19.98 2.23 -2.67
C GLY A 234 20.68 3.14 -3.67
N GLY A 235 21.09 2.61 -4.82
CA GLY A 235 21.71 3.41 -5.89
C GLY A 235 20.74 4.47 -6.44
N GLY A 236 21.22 5.71 -6.61
CA GLY A 236 20.41 6.78 -7.21
C GLY A 236 20.12 6.52 -8.69
N TYR A 237 19.05 7.12 -9.23
CA TYR A 237 18.63 6.96 -10.63
C TYR A 237 19.66 7.48 -11.66
N HIS A 238 20.67 8.22 -11.23
CA HIS A 238 21.55 9.00 -12.09
C HIS A 238 23.04 8.69 -11.99
N GLU A 239 23.45 7.75 -11.14
CA GLU A 239 24.85 7.36 -11.03
C GLU A 239 25.04 5.88 -11.36
N THR A 240 26.15 5.61 -12.05
CA THR A 240 26.73 4.28 -12.18
C THR A 240 26.75 3.59 -10.82
N ILE A 241 26.33 2.32 -10.77
CA ILE A 241 26.17 1.43 -9.61
C ILE A 241 27.39 1.39 -8.65
N GLU A 242 28.51 1.98 -9.06
CA GLU A 242 29.73 2.20 -8.30
C GLU A 242 29.64 3.29 -7.21
N SER A 243 28.58 4.11 -7.13
CA SER A 243 28.51 5.25 -6.20
C SER A 243 27.72 5.01 -4.90
N SER A 244 27.44 3.76 -4.51
CA SER A 244 26.97 3.51 -3.14
C SER A 244 28.10 3.81 -2.16
N THR A 245 28.08 4.98 -1.53
CA THR A 245 29.08 5.37 -0.51
C THR A 245 29.11 4.43 0.69
N PHE A 246 28.01 3.73 0.96
CA PHE A 246 27.85 2.86 2.12
C PHE A 246 28.27 1.41 1.82
N GLN A 247 29.14 0.87 2.67
CA GLN A 247 29.47 -0.56 2.66
C GLN A 247 28.38 -1.36 3.40
N ALA A 248 28.28 -2.66 3.11
CA ALA A 248 27.32 -3.55 3.78
C ALA A 248 27.43 -3.50 5.32
N VAL A 249 28.65 -3.37 5.85
CA VAL A 249 28.89 -3.25 7.30
C VAL A 249 28.36 -1.94 7.88
N ASP A 250 28.35 -0.85 7.10
CA ASP A 250 27.83 0.44 7.54
C ASP A 250 26.31 0.40 7.58
N ILE A 251 25.67 -0.18 6.55
CA ILE A 251 24.21 -0.40 6.52
C ILE A 251 23.77 -1.25 7.70
N LEU A 252 24.49 -2.34 7.99
CA LEU A 252 24.23 -3.20 9.16
C LEU A 252 24.24 -2.38 10.46
N LYS A 253 25.31 -1.61 10.70
CA LYS A 253 25.48 -0.82 11.93
C LYS A 253 24.51 0.33 12.05
N MET A 254 24.27 1.06 10.95
CA MET A 254 23.46 2.27 10.95
C MET A 254 21.96 1.97 10.96
N PHE A 255 21.55 0.88 10.30
CA PHE A 255 20.13 0.57 10.08
C PHE A 255 19.68 -0.71 10.76
N PHE A 256 20.31 -1.86 10.48
CA PHE A 256 19.77 -3.14 10.97
C PHE A 256 19.98 -3.35 12.49
N CYS A 257 21.09 -2.86 13.06
CA CYS A 257 21.36 -2.99 14.50
C CYS A 257 20.40 -2.20 15.41
N ILE A 258 19.51 -1.36 14.87
CA ILE A 258 18.48 -0.67 15.65
C ILE A 258 17.19 -1.47 15.80
N PHE A 259 17.09 -2.60 15.08
CA PHE A 259 15.91 -3.45 15.06
C PHE A 259 16.16 -4.73 15.86
N GLU A 260 15.07 -5.23 16.42
CA GLU A 260 15.04 -6.54 17.01
C GLU A 260 15.06 -7.63 15.91
N PRO A 261 15.59 -8.83 16.19
CA PRO A 261 15.67 -9.95 15.25
C PRO A 261 14.42 -10.20 14.39
N TRP A 262 13.22 -10.22 15.00
CA TRP A 262 11.99 -10.49 14.27
C TRP A 262 11.59 -9.33 13.33
N GLN A 263 12.01 -8.11 13.62
CA GLN A 263 11.79 -6.96 12.75
C GLN A 263 12.73 -6.99 11.55
N ILE A 264 13.94 -7.54 11.72
CA ILE A 264 14.86 -7.81 10.61
C ILE A 264 14.26 -8.89 9.70
N GLU A 265 13.73 -9.98 10.28
CA GLU A 265 13.04 -11.04 9.55
C GLU A 265 11.84 -10.49 8.75
N GLU A 266 11.04 -9.60 9.35
CA GLU A 266 9.93 -8.90 8.65
C GLU A 266 10.44 -8.21 7.37
N ILE A 267 11.56 -7.49 7.44
CA ILE A 267 12.17 -6.79 6.29
C ILE A 267 12.74 -7.80 5.28
N ALA A 268 13.41 -8.85 5.76
CA ALA A 268 14.02 -9.88 4.93
C ALA A 268 12.97 -10.61 4.09
N CYS A 269 11.78 -10.91 4.66
CA CYS A 269 10.66 -11.48 3.93
C CYS A 269 10.24 -10.62 2.72
N VAL A 270 10.10 -9.31 2.92
CA VAL A 270 9.77 -8.37 1.83
C VAL A 270 10.88 -8.29 0.79
N TYR A 271 12.14 -8.35 1.22
CA TYR A 271 13.28 -8.40 0.31
C TYR A 271 13.25 -9.67 -0.56
N VAL A 272 13.02 -10.85 0.02
CA VAL A 272 12.93 -12.12 -0.72
C VAL A 272 11.84 -12.06 -1.77
N PHE A 273 10.65 -11.58 -1.39
CA PHE A 273 9.55 -11.35 -2.33
C PHE A 273 9.95 -10.39 -3.46
N THR A 274 10.50 -9.23 -3.11
CA THR A 274 10.89 -8.20 -4.09
C THR A 274 11.95 -8.73 -5.05
N LYS A 275 12.93 -9.49 -4.54
CA LYS A 275 13.97 -10.11 -5.35
C LYS A 275 13.38 -11.17 -6.28
N ALA A 276 12.51 -12.05 -5.79
CA ALA A 276 11.87 -13.08 -6.62
C ALA A 276 11.12 -12.45 -7.80
N HIS A 277 10.37 -11.38 -7.53
CA HIS A 277 9.65 -10.61 -8.53
C HIS A 277 10.57 -9.88 -9.50
N TYR A 278 11.60 -9.22 -8.99
CA TYR A 278 12.60 -8.56 -9.83
C TYR A 278 13.27 -9.58 -10.77
N ASP A 279 13.71 -10.72 -10.25
CA ASP A 279 14.32 -11.80 -11.03
C ASP A 279 13.34 -12.35 -12.09
N GLU A 280 12.04 -12.42 -11.79
CA GLU A 280 11.01 -12.82 -12.77
C GLU A 280 10.89 -11.81 -13.91
N ILE A 281 10.71 -10.53 -13.58
CA ILE A 281 10.64 -9.43 -14.56
C ILE A 281 11.88 -9.48 -15.47
N PHE A 282 13.07 -9.61 -14.86
CA PHE A 282 14.32 -9.66 -15.60
C PHE A 282 14.43 -10.88 -16.49
N ARG A 283 14.00 -12.06 -16.04
CA ARG A 283 13.94 -13.26 -16.89
C ARG A 283 13.03 -13.04 -18.11
N GLU A 284 11.89 -12.39 -17.92
CA GLU A 284 10.93 -12.11 -19.01
C GLU A 284 11.51 -11.15 -20.06
N ILE A 285 12.29 -10.14 -19.63
CA ILE A 285 12.89 -9.15 -20.54
C ILE A 285 14.33 -9.48 -20.93
N ALA A 286 14.94 -10.54 -20.38
CA ALA A 286 16.35 -10.88 -20.59
C ALA A 286 16.68 -11.04 -22.08
N TRP A 287 15.80 -11.69 -22.84
CA TRP A 287 15.97 -11.81 -24.28
C TRP A 287 15.88 -10.46 -25.00
N ASP A 288 14.98 -9.58 -24.56
CA ASP A 288 14.83 -8.24 -25.11
C ASP A 288 16.05 -7.33 -24.82
N LEU A 289 16.86 -7.67 -23.82
CA LEU A 289 18.09 -6.97 -23.43
C LEU A 289 19.38 -7.68 -23.86
N SER A 290 19.29 -8.91 -24.37
CA SER A 290 20.47 -9.70 -24.75
C SER A 290 21.21 -9.08 -25.93
N LYS A 291 22.55 -9.10 -25.88
CA LYS A 291 23.41 -8.68 -27.01
C LYS A 291 23.15 -9.50 -28.27
N ASP A 292 22.67 -10.73 -28.10
CA ASP A 292 22.35 -11.64 -29.18
C ASP A 292 20.97 -11.37 -29.79
N ASN A 293 20.23 -10.38 -29.25
CA ASN A 293 18.97 -9.96 -29.82
C ASN A 293 19.23 -9.18 -31.12
N PRO A 294 18.80 -9.69 -32.28
CA PRO A 294 19.02 -9.02 -33.57
C PRO A 294 18.27 -7.68 -33.70
N ARG A 295 17.44 -7.30 -32.71
CA ARG A 295 16.80 -5.97 -32.65
C ARG A 295 17.69 -4.91 -32.00
N LEU A 296 18.82 -5.28 -31.40
CA LEU A 296 19.79 -4.41 -30.74
C LEU A 296 21.07 -4.29 -31.57
N GLU A 297 20.97 -3.97 -32.86
CA GLU A 297 22.10 -3.97 -33.82
C GLU A 297 23.23 -2.97 -33.48
N ASP A 298 23.05 -2.07 -32.51
CA ASP A 298 24.00 -0.97 -32.23
C ASP A 298 24.78 -1.06 -30.90
N GLY A 299 24.90 -2.24 -30.27
CA GLY A 299 25.91 -2.53 -29.22
C GLY A 299 25.90 -1.69 -27.92
N HIS A 300 25.06 -0.66 -27.79
CA HIS A 300 25.04 0.31 -26.68
C HIS A 300 23.95 0.01 -25.62
N GLY A 301 23.74 -1.26 -25.27
CA GLY A 301 22.64 -1.67 -24.38
C GLY A 301 22.98 -2.74 -23.35
N VAL A 302 24.25 -2.96 -23.06
CA VAL A 302 24.68 -3.99 -22.10
C VAL A 302 24.47 -3.49 -20.68
N PHE A 303 23.48 -4.04 -19.98
CA PHE A 303 23.37 -3.89 -18.52
C PHE A 303 24.08 -5.08 -17.87
N ASP A 304 25.09 -4.82 -17.05
CA ASP A 304 25.74 -5.82 -16.22
C ASP A 304 24.98 -5.91 -14.88
N LEU A 305 24.56 -7.11 -14.52
CA LEU A 305 23.47 -7.37 -13.57
C LEU A 305 23.94 -7.87 -12.20
N GLU A 306 25.21 -8.27 -12.05
CA GLU A 306 25.70 -8.85 -10.80
C GLU A 306 25.93 -7.79 -9.70
N ASP A 307 26.05 -6.51 -10.05
CA ASP A 307 26.51 -5.46 -9.14
C ASP A 307 25.37 -4.66 -8.47
N ALA A 308 24.12 -4.80 -8.95
CA ALA A 308 22.95 -4.08 -8.42
C ALA A 308 22.45 -4.62 -7.05
N CYS A 309 22.96 -5.79 -6.62
CA CYS A 309 22.55 -6.47 -5.40
C CYS A 309 23.69 -6.47 -4.37
N LYS A 310 24.07 -5.32 -3.82
CA LYS A 310 24.94 -5.21 -2.62
C LYS A 310 24.14 -5.33 -1.29
N PHE A 311 22.82 -5.21 -1.37
CA PHE A 311 21.86 -5.45 -0.29
C PHE A 311 21.80 -6.88 0.32
N PRO A 312 22.03 -7.99 -0.43
CA PRO A 312 21.99 -9.35 0.10
C PRO A 312 23.05 -9.63 1.16
N VAL A 313 24.21 -8.96 1.11
CA VAL A 313 25.31 -9.21 2.05
C VAL A 313 24.97 -8.68 3.43
N ALA A 314 24.37 -7.49 3.54
CA ALA A 314 24.00 -6.90 4.83
C ALA A 314 22.85 -7.68 5.50
N ILE A 315 21.86 -8.14 4.73
CA ILE A 315 20.77 -8.98 5.26
C ILE A 315 21.29 -10.35 5.70
N ARG A 316 22.12 -11.03 4.88
CA ARG A 316 22.72 -12.31 5.28
C ARG A 316 23.61 -12.18 6.52
N GLN A 317 24.38 -11.09 6.62
CA GLN A 317 25.17 -10.81 7.83
C GLN A 317 24.27 -10.52 9.04
N ALA A 318 23.12 -9.88 8.86
CA ALA A 318 22.15 -9.67 9.95
C ALA A 318 21.46 -10.99 10.37
N GLU A 319 21.15 -11.87 9.43
CA GLU A 319 20.63 -13.22 9.67
C GLU A 319 21.67 -14.08 10.42
N GLU A 320 22.94 -14.06 10.01
CA GLU A 320 24.04 -14.77 10.69
C GLU A 320 24.27 -14.27 12.13
N VAL A 321 24.17 -12.96 12.36
CA VAL A 321 24.23 -12.37 13.71
C VAL A 321 23.03 -12.80 14.55
N THR A 322 21.85 -12.90 13.95
CA THR A 322 20.61 -13.31 14.62
C THR A 322 20.62 -14.81 14.98
N ASP A 323 21.17 -15.66 14.10
CA ASP A 323 21.37 -17.09 14.38
C ASP A 323 22.38 -17.33 15.52
N MET A 324 23.29 -16.38 15.75
CA MET A 324 24.21 -16.39 16.89
C MET A 324 23.52 -16.18 18.25
N PHE A 325 22.28 -15.66 18.26
CA PHE A 325 21.47 -15.41 19.45
C PHE A 325 20.29 -16.38 19.61
N LYS A 326 20.19 -17.42 18.77
CA LYS A 326 19.28 -18.54 19.02
C LYS A 326 19.84 -19.38 20.19
N PRO A 327 19.01 -19.70 21.21
CA PRO A 327 19.44 -20.38 22.43
C PRO A 327 19.92 -21.82 22.21
#